data_AF-A0A958XYW8-F1
#
_entry.id   AF-A0A958XYW8-F1
#
_cell.length_a   1.000
_cell.length_b   1.000
_cell.length_c   1.000
_cell.angle_alpha   90.00
_cell.angle_beta   90.00
_cell.angle_gamma   90.00
#
_symmetry.space_group_name_H-M   'P 1'
#
loop_
_entity.id
_entity.type
_entity.pdbx_description
1 polymer ?
#
loop_
_entity_poly.entity_id
_entity_poly.type
_entity_poly.pdbx_seq_one_letter_code
_entity_poly.pdbx_strand_id
1 'polypeptide(L)'
;GQLALGDFLLELMEGANDPRLSRYMARGNGIAMIFSPDSLQLYWGQFDAPIPFISLTELKFIEAEAWLLLGQPETAERNFREAVEANFLQLEIEPEEYNDFIDTHIHFRGVPGPEEQLQRLITQKYIALFAQAPVEAWVDLRRTGFPALNPPPFANPSFNPSRAIPRRYLYPVSERTSNAANLEAAIQRQGGHLLDVGLWAFE
;
A
#
# COMPACT_ATOMS: atom_id res chain seq x y z
N GLY A 1 -5.96 21.75 -6.96
CA GLY A 1 -4.63 21.46 -6.38
C GLY A 1 -3.88 20.58 -7.36
N GLN A 2 -2.56 20.72 -7.44
CA GLN A 2 -1.74 19.75 -8.15
C GLN A 2 -1.66 18.46 -7.31
N LEU A 3 -1.71 17.30 -7.96
CA LEU A 3 -1.50 16.02 -7.29
C LEU A 3 0.00 15.81 -7.07
N ALA A 4 0.36 15.41 -5.85
CA ALA A 4 1.75 15.17 -5.46
C ALA A 4 1.87 13.81 -4.76
N LEU A 5 3.08 13.24 -4.79
CA LEU A 5 3.42 12.05 -4.04
C LEU A 5 3.35 12.37 -2.55
N GLY A 6 2.75 11.49 -1.75
CA GLY A 6 2.66 11.70 -0.31
C GLY A 6 4.04 11.65 0.35
N ASP A 7 4.27 12.54 1.32
CA ASP A 7 5.57 12.71 1.98
C ASP A 7 6.13 11.40 2.55
N PHE A 8 5.28 10.58 3.20
CA PHE A 8 5.71 9.27 3.73
C PHE A 8 6.30 8.36 2.66
N LEU A 9 5.64 8.23 1.51
CA LEU A 9 6.11 7.37 0.42
C LEU A 9 7.37 7.97 -0.22
N LEU A 10 7.42 9.29 -0.37
CA LEU A 10 8.60 9.99 -0.88
C LEU A 10 9.82 9.74 0.01
N GLU A 11 9.72 9.99 1.31
CA GLU A 11 10.80 9.79 2.29
C GLU A 11 11.26 8.33 2.34
N LEU A 12 10.30 7.39 2.31
CA LEU A 12 10.58 5.95 2.29
C LEU A 12 11.43 5.55 1.07
N MET A 13 11.05 6.03 -0.12
CA MET A 13 11.74 5.71 -1.37
C MET A 13 13.09 6.43 -1.49
N GLU A 14 13.16 7.70 -1.10
CA GLU A 14 14.43 8.46 -1.07
C GLU A 14 15.44 7.85 -0.09
N GLY A 15 14.99 7.47 1.11
CA GLY A 15 15.85 6.86 2.12
C GLY A 15 16.44 5.51 1.69
N ALA A 16 15.78 4.81 0.77
CA ALA A 16 16.24 3.54 0.21
C ALA A 16 16.93 3.70 -1.17
N ASN A 17 17.06 4.92 -1.70
CA ASN A 17 17.47 5.16 -3.09
C ASN A 17 16.69 4.29 -4.10
N ASP A 18 15.37 4.19 -3.93
CA ASP A 18 14.51 3.28 -4.68
C ASP A 18 14.43 3.67 -6.18
N PRO A 19 14.84 2.82 -7.13
CA PRO A 19 14.85 3.17 -8.55
C PRO A 19 13.45 3.48 -9.11
N ARG A 20 12.38 2.97 -8.47
CA ARG A 20 10.98 3.24 -8.88
C ARG A 20 10.59 4.70 -8.73
N LEU A 21 11.31 5.48 -7.91
CA LEU A 21 10.96 6.87 -7.64
C LEU A 21 10.94 7.71 -8.93
N SER A 22 11.88 7.44 -9.84
CA SER A 22 11.98 8.09 -11.15
C SER A 22 10.76 7.84 -12.06
N ARG A 23 10.03 6.75 -11.83
CA ARG A 23 8.81 6.37 -12.55
C ARG A 23 7.54 6.84 -11.84
N TYR A 24 7.61 7.15 -10.55
CA TYR A 24 6.44 7.57 -9.76
C TYR A 24 6.29 9.09 -9.73
N MET A 25 7.39 9.83 -9.78
CA MET A 25 7.34 11.27 -9.63
C MET A 25 8.42 12.01 -10.41
N ALA A 26 8.17 13.30 -10.66
CA ALA A 26 9.14 14.27 -11.14
C ALA A 26 9.15 15.47 -10.19
N ARG A 27 10.33 16.06 -9.98
CA ARG A 27 10.43 17.30 -9.20
C ARG A 27 10.06 18.50 -10.09
N GLY A 28 9.10 19.30 -9.65
CA GLY A 28 8.78 20.58 -10.28
C GLY A 28 8.27 21.58 -9.25
N ASN A 29 8.78 22.81 -9.27
CA ASN A 29 8.41 23.88 -8.34
C ASN A 29 8.49 23.48 -6.85
N GLY A 30 9.45 22.61 -6.49
CA GLY A 30 9.62 22.10 -5.13
C GLY A 30 8.61 21.02 -4.72
N ILE A 31 7.77 20.54 -5.64
CA ILE A 31 6.73 19.53 -5.40
C ILE A 31 7.10 18.22 -6.09
N ALA A 32 6.77 17.10 -5.44
CA ALA A 32 6.87 15.77 -6.01
C ALA A 32 5.67 15.47 -6.92
N MET A 33 5.69 15.95 -8.15
CA MET A 33 4.57 15.83 -9.09
C MET A 33 4.42 14.39 -9.57
N ILE A 34 3.21 13.83 -9.52
CA ILE A 34 2.89 12.47 -10.02
C ILE A 34 2.30 12.48 -11.44
N PHE A 35 2.12 13.67 -12.00
CA PHE A 35 1.63 13.88 -13.36
C PHE A 35 2.32 15.12 -13.95
N SER A 36 2.78 15.00 -15.19
CA SER A 36 3.26 16.12 -15.99
C SER A 36 3.00 15.80 -17.46
N PRO A 37 2.35 16.69 -18.23
CA PRO A 37 2.03 16.44 -19.64
C PRO A 37 3.28 16.28 -20.51
N ASP A 38 4.43 16.84 -20.06
CA ASP A 38 5.69 16.81 -20.80
C ASP A 38 6.60 15.64 -20.36
N SER A 39 6.17 14.80 -19.40
CA SER A 39 6.99 13.75 -18.82
C SER A 39 6.47 12.36 -19.19
N LEU A 40 7.17 11.71 -20.13
CA LEU A 40 6.87 10.34 -20.56
C LEU A 40 7.38 9.26 -19.60
N GLN A 41 8.26 9.63 -18.65
CA GLN A 41 8.84 8.67 -17.70
C GLN A 41 7.92 8.36 -16.51
N LEU A 42 6.88 9.18 -16.27
CA LEU A 42 5.96 8.98 -15.15
C LEU A 42 4.95 7.89 -15.52
N TYR A 43 5.27 6.64 -15.20
CA TYR A 43 4.52 5.47 -15.64
C TYR A 43 3.01 5.58 -15.35
N TRP A 44 2.66 5.89 -14.09
CA TRP A 44 1.26 6.05 -13.66
C TRP A 44 0.61 7.37 -14.07
N GLY A 45 1.43 8.32 -14.54
CA GLY A 45 0.97 9.62 -15.03
C GLY A 45 0.57 9.61 -16.50
N GLN A 46 0.80 8.51 -17.23
CA GLN A 46 0.43 8.40 -18.64
C GLN A 46 -1.09 8.19 -18.80
N PHE A 47 -1.66 8.73 -19.88
CA PHE A 47 -3.10 8.60 -20.16
C PHE A 47 -3.54 7.16 -20.48
N ASP A 48 -2.60 6.33 -20.92
CA ASP A 48 -2.79 4.92 -21.26
C ASP A 48 -2.19 3.96 -20.21
N ALA A 49 -1.82 4.47 -19.03
CA ALA A 49 -1.31 3.65 -17.93
C ALA A 49 -2.30 2.51 -17.58
N PRO A 50 -1.86 1.25 -17.54
CA PRO A 50 -2.74 0.13 -17.29
C PRO A 50 -3.19 0.09 -15.82
N ILE A 51 -4.44 -0.30 -15.55
CA ILE A 51 -4.93 -0.54 -14.18
C ILE A 51 -5.23 -2.03 -14.04
N PRO A 52 -4.25 -2.85 -13.63
CA PRO A 52 -4.47 -4.28 -13.48
C PRO A 52 -5.36 -4.55 -12.26
N PHE A 53 -6.35 -5.42 -12.44
CA PHE A 53 -7.17 -5.93 -11.33
C PHE A 53 -6.44 -7.00 -10.52
N ILE A 54 -5.59 -7.79 -11.17
CA ILE A 54 -4.72 -8.80 -10.57
C ILE A 54 -3.38 -8.69 -11.28
N SER A 55 -2.31 -8.44 -10.52
CA SER A 55 -0.95 -8.32 -11.07
C SER A 55 -0.06 -9.46 -10.58
N LEU A 56 0.95 -9.82 -11.37
CA LEU A 56 1.98 -10.78 -10.94
C LEU A 56 2.71 -10.27 -9.68
N THR A 57 3.02 -8.97 -9.65
CA THR A 57 3.57 -8.26 -8.50
C THR A 57 2.80 -8.57 -7.22
N GLU A 58 1.48 -8.30 -7.22
CA GLU A 58 0.63 -8.53 -6.06
C GLU A 58 0.55 -10.01 -5.69
N LEU A 59 0.36 -10.90 -6.67
CA LEU A 59 0.30 -12.34 -6.45
C LEU A 59 1.55 -12.85 -5.73
N LYS A 60 2.73 -12.39 -6.17
CA LYS A 60 4.01 -12.80 -5.59
C LYS A 60 4.21 -12.27 -4.18
N PHE A 61 3.73 -11.07 -3.86
CA PHE A 61 3.68 -10.62 -2.47
C PHE A 61 2.76 -11.47 -1.60
N ILE A 62 1.59 -11.87 -2.11
CA ILE A 62 0.66 -12.76 -1.39
C ILE A 62 1.31 -14.14 -1.16
N GLU A 63 1.96 -14.71 -2.18
CA GLU A 63 2.72 -15.96 -2.04
C GLU A 63 3.83 -15.83 -1.00
N ALA A 64 4.62 -14.75 -1.06
CA ALA A 64 5.69 -14.49 -0.11
C ALA A 64 5.18 -14.42 1.34
N GLU A 65 4.08 -13.70 1.57
CA GLU A 65 3.48 -13.61 2.90
C GLU A 65 2.95 -14.98 3.38
N ALA A 66 2.27 -15.73 2.51
CA ALA A 66 1.79 -17.07 2.84
C ALA A 66 2.92 -18.00 3.26
N TRP A 67 4.05 -17.99 2.55
CA TRP A 67 5.22 -18.78 2.90
C TRP A 67 5.87 -18.32 4.21
N LEU A 68 5.84 -17.02 4.50
CA LEU A 68 6.33 -16.48 5.77
C LEU A 68 5.48 -16.99 6.94
N LEU A 69 4.15 -16.99 6.80
CA LEU A 69 3.21 -17.54 7.79
C LEU A 69 3.37 -19.04 8.01
N LEU A 70 3.77 -19.78 6.97
CA LEU A 70 4.08 -21.22 7.06
C LEU A 70 5.47 -21.52 7.66
N GLY A 71 6.22 -20.48 8.07
CA GLY A 71 7.57 -20.65 8.62
C GLY A 71 8.59 -21.10 7.58
N GLN A 72 8.41 -20.72 6.32
CA GLN A 72 9.30 -21.04 5.19
C GLN A 72 9.99 -19.77 4.66
N PRO A 73 10.88 -19.12 5.44
CA PRO A 73 11.43 -17.80 5.12
C PRO A 73 12.27 -17.77 3.84
N GLU A 74 12.97 -18.86 3.50
CA GLU A 74 13.76 -18.92 2.25
C GLU A 74 12.87 -18.88 1.00
N THR A 75 11.73 -19.58 1.05
CA THR A 75 10.76 -19.58 -0.04
C THR A 75 9.98 -18.26 -0.06
N ALA A 76 9.68 -17.68 1.11
CA ALA A 76 9.10 -16.35 1.20
C ALA A 76 10.02 -15.28 0.59
N GLU A 77 11.32 -15.29 0.88
CA GLU A 77 12.30 -14.36 0.32
C GLU A 77 12.40 -14.48 -1.20
N ARG A 78 12.40 -15.70 -1.75
CA ARG A 78 12.38 -15.90 -3.21
C ARG A 78 11.16 -15.23 -3.86
N ASN A 79 9.96 -15.47 -3.35
CA ASN A 79 8.75 -14.86 -3.88
C ASN A 79 8.72 -13.34 -3.65
N PHE A 80 9.27 -12.85 -2.54
CA PHE A 80 9.39 -11.43 -2.26
C PHE A 80 10.29 -10.74 -3.30
N ARG A 81 11.41 -11.35 -3.67
CA ARG A 81 12.29 -10.87 -4.75
C ARG A 81 11.58 -10.88 -6.10
N GLU A 82 10.96 -11.99 -6.47
CA GLU A 82 10.16 -12.11 -7.70
C GLU A 82 9.04 -11.04 -7.78
N ALA A 83 8.43 -10.67 -6.65
CA ALA A 83 7.40 -9.64 -6.59
C ALA A 83 7.95 -8.24 -6.94
N VAL A 84 9.10 -7.88 -6.35
CA VAL A 84 9.71 -6.57 -6.58
C VAL A 84 10.32 -6.49 -7.98
N GLU A 85 10.95 -7.57 -8.47
CA GLU A 85 11.42 -7.69 -9.86
C GLU A 85 10.28 -7.52 -10.86
N ALA A 86 9.13 -8.18 -10.64
CA ALA A 86 7.95 -8.02 -11.48
C ALA A 86 7.45 -6.57 -11.51
N ASN A 87 7.56 -5.83 -10.40
CA ASN A 87 7.19 -4.42 -10.34
C ASN A 87 8.18 -3.52 -11.09
N PHE A 88 9.48 -3.77 -10.98
CA PHE A 88 10.48 -3.04 -11.76
C PHE A 88 10.26 -3.22 -13.27
N LEU A 89 10.04 -4.46 -13.71
CA LEU A 89 9.75 -4.78 -15.10
C LEU A 89 8.43 -4.14 -15.57
N GLN A 90 7.40 -4.12 -14.72
CA GLN A 90 6.15 -3.43 -15.01
C GLN A 90 6.37 -1.94 -15.26
N LEU A 91 7.29 -1.32 -14.52
CA LEU A 91 7.62 0.11 -14.60
C LEU A 91 8.67 0.44 -15.67
N GLU A 92 9.01 -0.54 -16.52
CA GLU A 92 10.01 -0.37 -17.59
C GLU A 92 11.35 0.12 -17.04
N ILE A 93 11.78 -0.49 -15.93
CA ILE A 93 13.11 -0.30 -15.33
C ILE A 93 13.94 -1.53 -15.66
N GLU A 94 15.11 -1.32 -16.26
CA GLU A 94 15.96 -2.42 -16.73
C GLU A 94 16.67 -3.11 -15.57
N PRO A 95 16.98 -4.43 -15.67
CA PRO A 95 17.64 -5.19 -14.60
C PRO A 95 18.92 -4.54 -14.06
N GLU A 96 19.73 -3.94 -14.94
CA GLU A 96 20.97 -3.27 -14.56
C GLU A 96 20.74 -2.09 -13.60
N GLU A 97 19.54 -1.49 -13.60
CA GLU A 97 19.17 -0.36 -12.74
C GLU A 97 18.69 -0.79 -11.35
N TYR A 98 18.21 -2.04 -11.18
CA TYR A 98 17.62 -2.49 -9.91
C TYR A 98 18.29 -3.69 -9.23
N ASN A 99 19.18 -4.43 -9.90
CA ASN A 99 19.80 -5.63 -9.33
C ASN A 99 20.46 -5.37 -7.96
N ASP A 100 21.21 -4.27 -7.84
CA ASP A 100 21.85 -3.88 -6.57
C ASP A 100 20.81 -3.54 -5.48
N PHE A 101 19.70 -2.91 -5.86
CA PHE A 101 18.60 -2.61 -4.94
C PHE A 101 17.95 -3.91 -4.43
N ILE A 102 17.69 -4.88 -5.31
CA ILE A 102 17.14 -6.18 -4.93
C ILE A 102 18.08 -6.91 -3.95
N ASP A 103 19.39 -6.94 -4.24
CA ASP A 103 20.38 -7.57 -3.37
C ASP A 103 20.54 -6.89 -2.02
N THR A 104 20.45 -5.55 -1.99
CA THR A 104 20.68 -4.74 -0.80
C THR A 104 19.43 -4.61 0.09
N HIS A 105 18.23 -4.55 -0.49
CA HIS A 105 17.01 -4.22 0.24
C HIS A 105 15.99 -5.36 0.32
N ILE A 106 15.99 -6.28 -0.65
CA ILE A 106 14.93 -7.30 -0.80
C ILE A 106 15.46 -8.66 -0.31
N HIS A 107 15.66 -8.73 1.01
CA HIS A 107 16.07 -9.92 1.74
C HIS A 107 15.59 -9.88 3.20
N PHE A 108 15.57 -11.04 3.85
CA PHE A 108 15.32 -11.23 5.29
C PHE A 108 16.59 -11.48 6.09
N ARG A 109 17.76 -11.57 5.44
CA ARG A 109 19.05 -11.62 6.14
C ARG A 109 19.21 -10.45 7.12
N GLY A 110 19.50 -10.76 8.38
CA GLY A 110 19.68 -9.76 9.43
C GLY A 110 18.38 -9.13 9.95
N VAL A 111 17.21 -9.61 9.51
CA VAL A 111 15.91 -9.15 10.02
C VAL A 111 15.53 -9.97 11.27
N PRO A 112 15.26 -9.33 12.44
CA PRO A 112 15.25 -10.00 13.74
C PRO A 112 14.21 -11.11 13.94
N GLY A 113 13.05 -11.00 13.30
CA GLY A 113 11.96 -11.95 13.49
C GLY A 113 10.86 -11.88 12.43
N PRO A 114 9.85 -12.77 12.54
CA PRO A 114 8.77 -12.86 11.56
C PRO A 114 7.97 -11.56 11.40
N GLU A 115 7.79 -10.78 12.47
CA GLU A 115 7.05 -9.51 12.42
C GLU A 115 7.81 -8.45 11.62
N GLU A 116 9.12 -8.30 11.83
CA GLU A 116 9.94 -7.36 11.06
C GLU A 116 10.13 -7.82 9.60
N GLN A 117 10.13 -9.14 9.36
CA GLN A 117 10.10 -9.71 8.00
C GLN A 117 8.79 -9.37 7.29
N LEU A 118 7.66 -9.52 7.98
CA LEU A 118 6.35 -9.12 7.47
C LEU A 118 6.29 -7.61 7.21
N GLN A 119 6.78 -6.79 8.14
CA GLN A 119 6.86 -5.34 7.96
C GLN A 119 7.63 -4.98 6.69
N ARG A 120 8.81 -5.58 6.47
CA ARG A 120 9.61 -5.34 5.27
C ARG A 120 8.86 -5.72 4.00
N LEU A 121 8.25 -6.91 3.98
CA LEU A 121 7.48 -7.42 2.85
C LEU A 121 6.30 -6.50 2.52
N ILE A 122 5.45 -6.18 3.50
CA ILE A 122 4.25 -5.35 3.30
C ILE A 122 4.62 -3.91 2.96
N THR A 123 5.71 -3.37 3.51
CA THR A 123 6.20 -2.03 3.14
C THR A 123 6.60 -1.96 1.66
N GLN A 124 7.26 -3.00 1.15
CA GLN A 124 7.61 -3.09 -0.28
C GLN A 124 6.39 -3.33 -1.17
N LYS A 125 5.41 -4.10 -0.70
CA LYS A 125 4.10 -4.22 -1.36
C LYS A 125 3.39 -2.87 -1.45
N TYR A 126 3.39 -2.08 -0.36
CA TYR A 126 2.82 -0.73 -0.34
C TYR A 126 3.44 0.20 -1.38
N ILE A 127 4.77 0.18 -1.54
CA ILE A 127 5.46 0.93 -2.60
C ILE A 127 5.00 0.44 -3.97
N ALA A 128 5.03 -0.88 -4.19
CA ALA A 128 4.73 -1.48 -5.49
C ALA A 128 3.29 -1.26 -5.98
N LEU A 129 2.32 -1.17 -5.05
CA LEU A 129 0.90 -0.95 -5.34
C LEU A 129 0.52 0.51 -5.56
N PHE A 130 1.47 1.44 -5.51
CA PHE A 130 1.24 2.86 -5.79
C PHE A 130 0.49 3.05 -7.11
N ALA A 131 -0.54 3.92 -7.08
CA ALA A 131 -1.47 4.26 -8.16
C ALA A 131 -2.34 3.13 -8.74
N GLN A 132 -2.02 1.86 -8.48
CA GLN A 132 -2.76 0.72 -9.04
C GLN A 132 -3.83 0.18 -8.10
N ALA A 133 -3.46 -0.08 -6.84
CA ALA A 133 -4.31 -0.82 -5.90
C ALA A 133 -4.35 -0.13 -4.52
N PRO A 134 -4.82 1.14 -4.44
CA PRO A 134 -4.85 1.88 -3.18
C PRO A 134 -5.76 1.26 -2.12
N VAL A 135 -6.83 0.58 -2.54
CA VAL A 135 -7.74 -0.13 -1.62
C VAL A 135 -7.06 -1.36 -1.02
N GLU A 136 -6.30 -2.12 -1.82
CA GLU A 136 -5.55 -3.29 -1.32
C GLU A 136 -4.43 -2.87 -0.37
N ALA A 137 -3.69 -1.81 -0.69
CA ALA A 137 -2.71 -1.23 0.23
C ALA A 137 -3.35 -0.79 1.56
N TRP A 138 -4.57 -0.24 1.53
CA TRP A 138 -5.33 0.10 2.74
C TRP A 138 -5.88 -1.13 3.48
N VAL A 139 -6.20 -2.22 2.77
CA VAL A 139 -6.53 -3.52 3.39
C VAL A 139 -5.33 -4.07 4.14
N ASP A 140 -4.15 -4.11 3.51
CA ASP A 140 -2.93 -4.62 4.15
C ASP A 140 -2.54 -3.81 5.39
N LEU A 141 -2.63 -2.48 5.31
CA LEU A 141 -2.42 -1.61 6.47
C LEU A 141 -3.34 -1.95 7.64
N ARG A 142 -4.63 -2.20 7.38
CA ARG A 142 -5.60 -2.50 8.44
C ARG A 142 -5.43 -3.90 9.01
N ARG A 143 -4.98 -4.86 8.19
CA ARG A 143 -4.78 -6.26 8.59
C ARG A 143 -3.46 -6.49 9.31
N THR A 144 -2.40 -5.79 8.90
CA THR A 144 -1.02 -6.03 9.37
C THR A 144 -0.46 -4.90 10.21
N GLY A 145 -1.02 -3.69 10.12
CA GLY A 145 -0.44 -2.48 10.71
C GLY A 145 0.72 -1.87 9.89
N PHE A 146 1.09 -2.48 8.75
CA PHE A 146 2.23 -2.06 7.94
C PHE A 146 1.83 -1.48 6.57
N PRO A 147 2.60 -0.52 6.02
CA PRO A 147 3.65 0.22 6.72
C PRO A 147 3.06 1.05 7.86
N ALA A 148 3.85 1.35 8.90
CA ALA A 148 3.36 2.08 10.07
C ALA A 148 3.08 3.56 9.72
N LEU A 149 1.86 3.84 9.27
CA LEU A 149 1.41 5.19 8.93
C LEU A 149 0.88 5.95 10.14
N ASN A 150 1.22 7.22 10.23
CA ASN A 150 0.67 8.13 11.24
C ASN A 150 -0.60 8.82 10.72
N PRO A 151 -1.67 8.92 11.53
CA PRO A 151 -2.79 9.78 11.18
C PRO A 151 -2.37 11.24 11.00
N PRO A 152 -3.00 11.99 10.08
CA PRO A 152 -2.68 13.40 9.90
C PRO A 152 -3.01 14.20 11.17
N PRO A 153 -2.24 15.27 11.49
CA PRO A 153 -2.45 16.06 12.71
C PRO A 153 -3.83 16.73 12.80
N PHE A 154 -4.49 16.89 11.65
CA PHE A 154 -5.83 17.50 11.53
C PHE A 154 -6.95 16.47 11.34
N ALA A 155 -6.74 15.20 11.73
CA ALA A 155 -7.76 14.16 11.65
C ALA A 155 -9.05 14.57 12.39
N ASN A 156 -10.18 14.53 11.67
CA ASN A 156 -11.47 14.99 12.15
C ASN A 156 -12.15 13.92 13.04
N PRO A 157 -12.51 14.23 14.31
CA PRO A 157 -13.09 13.25 15.21
C PRO A 157 -14.59 12.96 15.00
N SER A 158 -15.31 13.70 14.15
CA SER A 158 -16.77 13.63 14.05
C SER A 158 -17.33 12.24 13.75
N PHE A 159 -16.72 11.50 12.81
CA PHE A 159 -17.08 10.11 12.50
C PHE A 159 -15.96 9.12 12.83
N ASN A 160 -14.93 9.60 13.54
CA ASN A 160 -13.73 8.85 13.85
C ASN A 160 -13.17 9.33 15.22
N PRO A 161 -13.86 9.05 16.33
CA PRO A 161 -13.49 9.56 17.64
C PRO A 161 -12.03 9.32 18.04
N SER A 162 -11.47 8.16 17.68
CA SER A 162 -10.07 7.82 17.94
C SER A 162 -9.05 8.64 17.14
N ARG A 163 -9.48 9.31 16.07
CA ARG A 163 -8.62 9.99 15.08
C ARG A 163 -7.60 9.07 14.40
N ALA A 164 -7.78 7.76 14.49
CA ALA A 164 -6.92 6.79 13.82
C ALA A 164 -7.11 6.84 12.30
N ILE A 165 -6.24 6.17 11.54
CA ILE A 165 -6.52 5.92 10.13
C ILE A 165 -7.84 5.12 10.05
N PRO A 166 -8.83 5.54 9.23
CA PRO A 166 -10.09 4.84 9.11
C PRO A 166 -9.91 3.35 8.85
N ARG A 167 -10.72 2.53 9.55
CA ARG A 167 -10.76 1.08 9.43
C ARG A 167 -11.82 0.59 8.47
N ARG A 168 -12.81 1.42 8.15
CA ARG A 168 -13.94 1.09 7.27
C ARG A 168 -14.57 2.35 6.68
N TYR A 169 -15.46 2.17 5.71
CA TYR A 169 -16.38 3.22 5.28
C TYR A 169 -17.66 3.21 6.10
N LEU A 170 -18.32 4.37 6.16
CA LEU A 170 -19.67 4.50 6.71
C LEU A 170 -20.69 3.88 5.75
N TYR A 171 -21.80 3.39 6.31
CA TYR A 171 -22.98 3.08 5.50
C TYR A 171 -23.50 4.36 4.81
N PRO A 172 -24.01 4.25 3.57
CA PRO A 172 -24.66 5.36 2.89
C PRO A 172 -25.79 5.95 3.73
N VAL A 173 -25.99 7.27 3.66
CA VAL A 173 -27.06 7.96 4.41
C VAL A 173 -28.44 7.43 4.04
N SER A 174 -28.64 7.00 2.78
CA SER A 174 -29.91 6.41 2.31
C SER A 174 -30.35 5.19 3.11
N GLU A 175 -29.41 4.36 3.58
CA GLU A 175 -29.76 3.16 4.36
C GLU A 175 -30.50 3.49 5.65
N ARG A 176 -30.28 4.69 6.21
CA ARG A 176 -30.97 5.17 7.41
C ARG A 176 -32.44 5.48 7.17
N THR A 177 -32.86 5.75 5.94
CA THR A 177 -34.25 6.10 5.60
C THR A 177 -34.96 4.96 4.89
N SER A 178 -34.29 4.24 3.98
CA SER A 178 -34.90 3.17 3.18
C SER A 178 -34.76 1.78 3.79
N ASN A 179 -33.83 1.56 4.73
CA ASN A 179 -33.48 0.23 5.22
C ASN A 179 -33.12 0.19 6.72
N ALA A 180 -33.72 1.11 7.50
CA ALA A 180 -33.29 1.41 8.87
C ALA A 180 -33.22 0.20 9.80
N ALA A 181 -34.20 -0.71 9.74
CA ALA A 181 -34.25 -1.88 10.61
C ALA A 181 -33.07 -2.85 10.36
N ASN A 182 -32.75 -3.10 9.08
CA ASN A 182 -31.63 -3.98 8.71
C ASN A 182 -30.28 -3.31 8.98
N LEU A 183 -30.18 -2.00 8.75
CA LEU A 183 -29.00 -1.22 9.08
C LEU A 183 -28.71 -1.30 10.59
N GLU A 184 -29.70 -1.02 11.44
CA GLU A 184 -29.53 -1.06 12.89
C GLU A 184 -29.12 -2.45 13.38
N ALA A 185 -29.75 -3.50 12.85
CA ALA A 185 -29.35 -4.87 13.16
C ALA A 185 -27.90 -5.18 12.75
N ALA A 186 -27.42 -4.64 11.62
CA ALA A 186 -26.03 -4.80 11.20
C ALA A 186 -25.05 -4.04 12.10
N ILE A 187 -25.38 -2.80 12.47
CA ILE A 187 -24.57 -1.96 13.37
C ILE A 187 -24.36 -2.66 14.71
N GLN A 188 -25.42 -3.22 15.28
CA GLN A 188 -25.35 -3.97 16.55
C GLN A 188 -24.44 -5.19 16.46
N ARG A 189 -24.50 -5.95 15.35
CA ARG A 189 -23.62 -7.12 15.14
C ARG A 189 -22.16 -6.76 14.91
N GLN A 190 -21.87 -5.55 14.44
CA GLN A 190 -20.52 -5.10 14.09
C GLN A 190 -19.84 -4.29 15.20
N GLY A 191 -20.50 -4.10 16.34
CA GLY A 191 -19.96 -3.30 17.44
C GLY A 191 -19.92 -1.79 17.17
N GLY A 192 -20.66 -1.32 16.16
CA GLY A 192 -20.76 0.10 15.81
C GLY A 192 -20.68 0.39 14.32
N HIS A 193 -20.72 1.68 13.96
CA HIS A 193 -20.78 2.14 12.57
C HIS A 193 -19.75 3.21 12.21
N LEU A 194 -18.92 3.64 13.16
CA LEU A 194 -17.95 4.72 12.97
C LEU A 194 -16.71 4.22 12.23
N LEU A 195 -15.92 5.17 11.71
CA LEU A 195 -14.76 4.88 10.87
C LEU A 195 -13.67 4.11 11.62
N ASP A 196 -13.62 4.17 12.94
CA ASP A 196 -12.65 3.50 13.81
C ASP A 196 -13.11 2.16 14.39
N VAL A 197 -14.31 1.69 14.02
CA VAL A 197 -14.78 0.37 14.41
C VAL A 197 -14.01 -0.71 13.62
N GLY A 198 -13.56 -1.74 14.31
CA GLY A 198 -12.89 -2.91 13.73
C GLY A 198 -13.75 -3.64 12.70
N LEU A 199 -13.09 -4.40 11.82
CA LEU A 199 -13.76 -5.29 10.88
C LEU A 199 -13.50 -6.73 11.32
N TRP A 200 -14.55 -7.55 11.34
CA TRP A 200 -14.47 -8.95 11.75
C TRP A 200 -13.40 -9.74 10.97
N ALA A 201 -13.12 -9.36 9.72
CA ALA A 201 -12.18 -10.04 8.85
C ALA A 201 -10.71 -9.93 9.32
N PHE A 202 -10.43 -9.04 10.28
CA PHE A 202 -9.09 -8.78 10.82
C PHE A 202 -9.00 -9.03 12.34
N GLU A 203 -10.03 -9.65 12.92
CA GLU A 203 -10.11 -10.07 14.34
C GLU A 203 -9.93 -11.59 14.45
#